data_AF-A0A6V7M5Z9-F1
#
_entry.id   AF-A0A6V7M5Z9-F1
#
_cell.length_a   1.000
_cell.length_b   1.000
_cell.length_c   1.000
_cell.angle_alpha   90.00
_cell.angle_beta   90.00
_cell.angle_gamma   90.00
#
_symmetry.space_group_name_H-M   'P 1'
#
loop_
_entity.id
_entity.type
_entity.pdbx_description
1 polymer ?
#
loop_
_entity_poly.entity_id
_entity_poly.type
_entity_poly.pdbx_seq_one_letter_code
_entity_poly.pdbx_strand_id
1 'polypeptide(L)'
;YLERRFGVRARLLASIANFIQTSLYAGVVIYAPSLALEATTGLNGTLSVLLIGLICTFYSTIGGIKAVIITDLVQGALMYICVFCVIAVGLSEIEGGVAKVLETSSDGGRINFL
;
A
#
# COMPACT_ATOMS: atom_id res chain seq x y z
N TYR A 1 -24.84 -2.43 -13.36
CA TYR A 1 -25.75 -3.19 -12.47
C TYR A 1 -26.76 -2.29 -11.75
N LEU A 2 -26.32 -1.26 -11.01
CA LEU A 2 -27.20 -0.31 -10.30
C LEU A 2 -28.22 0.41 -11.20
N GLU A 3 -27.83 0.79 -12.41
CA GLU A 3 -28.73 1.45 -13.38
C GLU A 3 -29.92 0.58 -13.81
N ARG A 4 -29.70 -0.73 -13.98
CA ARG A 4 -30.77 -1.68 -14.36
C ARG A 4 -31.75 -1.94 -13.21
N ARG A 5 -31.43 -1.56 -11.97
CA ARG A 5 -32.26 -1.85 -10.78
C ARG A 5 -32.84 -0.64 -10.07
N PHE A 6 -32.19 0.53 -10.13
CA PHE A 6 -32.60 1.75 -9.41
C PHE A 6 -32.68 3.01 -10.29
N GLY A 7 -32.39 2.88 -11.58
CA GLY A 7 -32.41 3.98 -12.54
C GLY A 7 -31.17 4.88 -12.54
N VAL A 8 -31.12 5.80 -13.50
CA VAL A 8 -29.95 6.65 -13.81
C VAL A 8 -29.58 7.59 -12.66
N ARG A 9 -30.56 8.10 -11.90
CA ARG A 9 -30.31 9.01 -10.76
C ARG A 9 -29.55 8.34 -9.62
N ALA A 10 -29.93 7.11 -9.27
CA ALA A 10 -29.23 6.32 -8.26
C ALA A 10 -27.83 5.90 -8.74
N ARG A 11 -27.66 5.62 -10.04
CA ARG A 11 -26.34 5.37 -10.65
C ARG A 11 -25.42 6.59 -10.49
N LEU A 12 -25.92 7.79 -10.79
CA LEU A 12 -25.13 9.01 -10.72
C LEU A 12 -24.68 9.31 -9.29
N LEU A 13 -25.62 9.24 -8.32
CA LEU A 13 -25.31 9.42 -6.90
C LEU A 13 -24.29 8.40 -6.40
N ALA A 14 -24.46 7.12 -6.74
CA ALA A 14 -23.52 6.06 -6.35
C ALA A 14 -22.14 6.24 -7.00
N SER A 15 -22.08 6.65 -8.27
CA SER A 15 -20.82 6.94 -8.96
C SER A 15 -20.09 8.14 -8.35
N ILE A 16 -20.79 9.21 -7.99
CA ILE A 16 -20.20 10.38 -7.32
C ILE A 16 -19.70 9.99 -5.92
N ALA A 17 -20.52 9.28 -5.14
CA ALA A 17 -20.13 8.81 -3.82
C ALA A 17 -18.89 7.90 -3.87
N ASN A 18 -18.86 6.97 -4.83
CA ASN A 18 -17.71 6.09 -5.05
C ASN A 18 -16.46 6.86 -5.49
N PHE A 19 -16.63 7.85 -6.38
CA PHE A 19 -15.52 8.70 -6.82
C PHE A 19 -14.90 9.48 -5.65
N ILE A 20 -15.73 10.11 -4.81
CA ILE A 20 -15.28 10.81 -3.61
C ILE A 20 -14.56 9.85 -2.66
N GLN A 21 -15.15 8.66 -2.40
CA GLN A 21 -14.54 7.66 -1.55
C GLN A 21 -13.17 7.21 -2.07
N THR A 22 -13.06 6.88 -3.35
CA THR A 22 -11.79 6.49 -3.99
C THR A 22 -10.76 7.61 -3.94
N SER A 23 -11.16 8.86 -4.17
CA SER A 23 -10.24 10.01 -4.13
C SER A 23 -9.68 10.24 -2.71
N LEU A 24 -10.53 10.19 -1.69
CA LEU A 24 -10.10 10.29 -0.29
C LEU A 24 -9.16 9.13 0.09
N TYR A 25 -9.53 7.90 -0.29
CA TYR A 25 -8.71 6.72 -0.03
C TYR A 25 -7.33 6.82 -0.71
N ALA A 26 -7.28 7.25 -1.97
CA ALA A 26 -6.02 7.46 -2.69
C ALA A 26 -5.10 8.47 -1.98
N GLY A 27 -5.67 9.55 -1.42
CA GLY A 27 -4.93 10.51 -0.61
C GLY A 27 -4.27 9.89 0.63
N VAL A 28 -5.01 9.03 1.34
CA VAL A 28 -4.48 8.28 2.50
C VAL A 28 -3.38 7.30 2.08
N VAL A 29 -3.56 6.60 0.95
CA VAL A 29 -2.57 5.64 0.45
C VAL A 29 -1.24 6.31 0.08
N ILE A 30 -1.26 7.53 -0.47
CA ILE A 30 -0.05 8.30 -0.83
C ILE A 30 0.73 8.77 0.42
N TYR A 31 0.08 8.84 1.58
CA TYR A 31 0.74 9.26 2.81
C TYR A 31 1.82 8.27 3.27
N ALA A 32 1.58 6.97 3.14
CA ALA A 32 2.54 5.93 3.55
C ALA A 32 3.91 6.03 2.83
N PRO A 33 3.98 6.07 1.48
CA PRO A 33 5.26 6.25 0.79
C PRO A 33 5.85 7.65 1.01
N SER A 34 5.04 8.67 1.28
CA SER A 34 5.55 10.00 1.63
C SER A 34 6.27 10.00 2.97
N LEU A 35 5.71 9.33 3.97
CA LEU A 35 6.34 9.19 5.27
C LEU A 35 7.65 8.39 5.16
N ALA A 36 7.66 7.35 4.34
CA ALA A 36 8.88 6.60 4.04
C ALA A 36 9.94 7.49 3.37
N LEU A 37 9.57 8.32 2.38
CA LEU A 37 10.47 9.24 1.69
C LEU A 37 11.01 10.34 2.63
N GLU A 38 10.16 10.88 3.49
CA GLU A 38 10.56 11.81 4.56
C GLU A 38 11.57 11.16 5.52
N ALA A 39 11.32 9.92 5.96
CA ALA A 39 12.22 9.20 6.86
C ALA A 39 13.58 8.87 6.22
N THR A 40 13.64 8.54 4.93
CA THR A 40 14.90 8.21 4.25
C THR A 40 15.69 9.43 3.80
N THR A 41 15.00 10.52 3.42
CA THR A 41 15.63 11.69 2.79
C THR A 41 15.78 12.88 3.75
N GLY A 42 15.04 12.87 4.87
CA GLY A 42 14.99 13.98 5.83
C GLY A 42 14.27 15.23 5.32
N LEU A 43 13.52 15.11 4.21
CA LEU A 43 12.74 16.20 3.62
C LEU A 43 11.46 16.44 4.40
N ASN A 44 11.01 17.69 4.49
CA ASN A 44 9.74 18.06 5.13
C ASN A 44 8.57 17.26 4.52
N GLY A 45 7.76 16.60 5.35
CA GLY A 45 6.65 15.74 4.90
C GLY A 45 5.71 16.38 3.88
N THR A 46 5.47 17.69 3.96
CA THR A 46 4.62 18.39 2.97
C THR A 46 5.23 18.36 1.56
N LEU A 47 6.55 18.51 1.47
CA LEU A 47 7.28 18.48 0.20
C LEU A 47 7.29 17.05 -0.38
N SER A 48 7.46 16.04 0.47
CA SER A 48 7.44 14.63 0.10
C SER A 48 6.08 14.19 -0.47
N VAL A 49 4.97 14.60 0.16
CA VAL A 49 3.61 14.31 -0.34
C VAL A 49 3.40 14.94 -1.72
N LEU A 50 3.81 16.20 -1.89
CA LEU A 50 3.68 16.93 -3.14
C LEU A 50 4.47 16.26 -4.28
N LEU A 51 5.72 15.86 -4.01
CA LEU A 51 6.57 15.20 -4.99
C LEU A 51 5.99 13.86 -5.43
N ILE A 52 5.58 13.00 -4.48
CA ILE A 52 5.01 11.69 -4.80
C ILE A 52 3.70 11.84 -5.57
N GLY A 53 2.82 12.74 -5.14
CA GLY A 53 1.56 13.02 -5.82
C GLY A 53 1.78 13.51 -7.25
N LEU A 54 2.78 14.38 -7.47
CA LEU A 54 3.13 14.90 -8.78
C LEU A 54 3.69 13.79 -9.69
N ILE A 55 4.66 13.01 -9.22
CA ILE A 55 5.20 11.86 -9.97
C ILE A 55 4.08 10.89 -10.34
N CYS A 56 3.20 10.59 -9.37
CA CYS A 56 2.06 9.69 -9.56
C CYS A 56 1.11 10.17 -10.66
N THR A 57 0.74 11.44 -10.59
CA THR A 57 -0.14 12.07 -11.58
C THR A 57 0.51 12.08 -12.96
N PHE A 58 1.80 12.41 -13.06
CA PHE A 58 2.52 12.47 -14.33
C PHE A 58 2.60 11.09 -15.01
N TYR A 59 3.05 10.05 -14.30
CA TYR A 59 3.19 8.72 -14.92
C TYR A 59 1.81 8.13 -15.29
N SER A 60 0.79 8.37 -14.46
CA SER A 60 -0.58 7.90 -14.72
C SER A 60 -1.21 8.61 -15.92
N THR A 61 -0.93 9.91 -16.11
CA THR A 61 -1.49 10.69 -17.23
C THR A 61 -0.83 10.33 -18.55
N ILE A 62 0.50 10.15 -18.57
CA ILE A 62 1.25 9.84 -19.80
C ILE A 62 1.02 8.40 -20.26
N GLY A 63 0.96 7.45 -19.32
CA GLY A 63 0.93 6.03 -19.64
C GLY A 63 -0.46 5.40 -19.81
N GLY A 64 -1.52 6.08 -19.34
CA GLY A 64 -2.89 5.55 -19.34
C GLY A 64 -3.04 4.26 -18.53
N ILE A 65 -4.18 3.58 -18.68
CA ILE A 65 -4.52 2.37 -17.88
C ILE A 65 -3.49 1.24 -18.07
N LYS A 66 -2.92 1.08 -19.27
CA LYS A 66 -1.91 0.03 -19.52
C LYS A 66 -0.64 0.22 -18.71
N ALA A 67 -0.10 1.44 -18.65
CA ALA A 67 1.08 1.70 -17.85
C ALA A 67 0.80 1.54 -16.36
N VAL A 68 -0.37 1.99 -15.90
CA VAL A 68 -0.78 1.85 -14.49
C VAL A 68 -0.80 0.37 -14.08
N ILE A 69 -1.32 -0.53 -14.92
CA ILE A 69 -1.34 -1.98 -14.63
C ILE A 69 0.07 -2.55 -14.52
N ILE A 70 0.99 -2.16 -15.41
CA ILE A 70 2.38 -2.63 -15.34
C ILE A 70 3.06 -2.11 -14.07
N THR A 71 2.87 -0.83 -13.71
CA THR A 71 3.44 -0.28 -12.48
C THR A 71 2.86 -0.95 -11.23
N ASP A 72 1.57 -1.27 -11.22
CA ASP A 72 0.92 -1.98 -10.11
C ASP A 72 1.43 -3.41 -9.95
N LEU A 73 1.63 -4.12 -11.07
CA LEU A 73 2.22 -5.47 -11.07
C LEU A 73 3.65 -5.47 -10.51
N VAL A 74 4.48 -4.51 -10.92
CA VAL A 74 5.86 -4.39 -10.44
C VAL A 74 5.88 -4.01 -8.97
N GLN A 75 5.06 -3.04 -8.54
CA GLN A 75 4.96 -2.63 -7.14
C GLN A 75 4.50 -3.80 -6.26
N GLY A 76 3.49 -4.56 -6.70
CA GLY A 76 3.03 -5.76 -5.99
C GLY A 76 4.13 -6.81 -5.85
N ALA A 77 4.86 -7.11 -6.94
CA ALA A 77 5.98 -8.05 -6.90
C ALA A 77 7.09 -7.59 -5.93
N LEU A 78 7.43 -6.30 -5.95
CA LEU A 78 8.43 -5.72 -5.05
C LEU A 78 7.98 -5.81 -3.58
N MET A 79 6.70 -5.59 -3.28
CA MET A 79 6.18 -5.74 -1.91
C MET A 79 6.39 -7.16 -1.38
N TYR A 80 6.10 -8.19 -2.19
CA TYR A 80 6.34 -9.59 -1.78
C TYR A 80 7.83 -9.86 -1.52
N ILE A 81 8.71 -9.43 -2.43
CA ILE A 81 10.17 -9.59 -2.28
C ILE A 81 10.66 -8.91 -1.00
N CYS A 82 10.24 -7.65 -0.75
CA CYS A 82 10.60 -6.92 0.46
C CYS A 82 10.18 -7.66 1.72
N VAL A 83 8.95 -8.20 1.78
CA VAL A 83 8.48 -8.97 2.94
C VAL A 83 9.36 -10.21 3.17
N PHE A 84 9.67 -10.97 2.12
CA PHE A 84 10.56 -12.13 2.26
C PHE A 84 11.98 -11.75 2.70
N CYS A 85 12.54 -10.66 2.17
CA CYS A 85 13.84 -10.15 2.58
C CYS A 85 13.84 -9.69 4.04
N VAL A 86 12.82 -8.94 4.48
CA VAL A 86 12.69 -8.49 5.87
C VAL A 86 12.60 -9.68 6.82
N ILE A 87 11.84 -10.72 6.45
CA ILE A 87 11.78 -11.96 7.24
C ILE A 87 13.15 -12.64 7.29
N ALA A 88 13.84 -12.79 6.16
CA ALA A 88 15.14 -13.44 6.09
C ALA A 88 16.21 -12.71 6.93
N VAL A 89 16.29 -11.38 6.81
CA VAL A 89 17.22 -10.54 7.60
C VAL A 89 16.85 -10.54 9.07
N GLY A 90 15.55 -10.42 9.39
CA GLY A 90 15.07 -10.49 10.77
C GLY A 90 15.42 -11.83 11.42
N LEU A 91 15.41 -12.93 10.67
CA LEU A 91 15.82 -14.24 11.16
C LEU A 91 17.34 -14.40 11.30
N SER A 92 18.16 -13.72 10.49
CA SER A 92 19.62 -13.78 10.59
C SER A 92 20.19 -12.95 11.74
N GLU A 93 19.52 -11.86 12.12
CA GLU A 93 19.93 -10.98 13.22
C GLU A 93 19.57 -11.55 14.61
N ILE A 94 18.70 -12.57 14.68
CA ILE A 94 18.32 -13.22 15.95
C ILE A 94 19.30 -14.36 16.23
N GLU A 95 20.10 -14.25 17.30
CA GLU A 95 20.92 -15.37 17.81
C GLU A 95 20.02 -16.56 18.21
N GLY A 96 19.95 -17.55 17.31
CA GLY A 96 19.08 -18.74 17.41
C GLY A 96 18.06 -18.91 16.28
N GLY A 97 18.00 -17.96 15.33
CA GLY A 97 17.24 -18.06 14.08
C GLY A 97 15.74 -18.36 14.26
N VAL A 98 15.19 -19.17 13.35
CA VAL A 98 13.76 -19.55 13.33
C VAL A 98 13.33 -20.26 14.62
N ALA A 99 14.24 -21.02 15.25
CA ALA A 99 13.94 -21.77 16.47
C ALA A 99 13.66 -20.83 17.66
N LYS A 100 14.44 -19.77 17.84
CA LYS A 100 14.23 -18.75 18.88
C LYS A 100 12.96 -17.93 18.65
N VAL A 101 12.61 -17.67 17.39
CA VAL A 101 11.36 -16.99 17.01
C VAL A 101 10.15 -17.86 17.32
N LEU A 102 10.21 -19.17 17.04
CA LEU A 102 9.17 -20.13 17.40
C LEU A 102 9.03 -20.29 18.92
N GLU A 103 10.15 -20.38 19.64
CA GLU A 103 10.18 -20.47 21.09
C GLU A 103 9.63 -19.19 21.75
N THR A 104 10.06 -18.01 21.30
CA THR A 104 9.52 -16.71 21.76
C THR A 104 8.05 -16.53 21.41
N SER A 105 7.60 -17.03 20.26
CA SER A 105 6.18 -17.01 19.89
C SER A 105 5.36 -17.96 20.76
N SER A 106 5.95 -19.08 21.19
CA SER A 106 5.36 -20.06 22.12
C SER A 106 5.25 -19.51 23.52
N ASP A 107 6.33 -18.92 24.04
CA ASP A 107 6.37 -18.28 25.36
C ASP A 107 5.50 -17.02 25.42
N GLY A 108 5.42 -16.26 24.33
CA GLY A 108 4.55 -15.10 24.19
C GLY A 108 3.07 -15.44 24.01
N GLY A 109 2.69 -16.73 24.04
CA GLY A 109 1.30 -17.18 23.92
C GLY A 109 0.66 -16.97 22.54
N ARG A 110 1.44 -16.61 21.51
CA ARG A 110 0.93 -16.23 20.17
C ARG A 110 0.60 -17.43 19.28
N ILE A 111 0.99 -18.64 19.70
CA ILE A 111 0.70 -19.91 19.02
C ILE A 111 -0.27 -20.81 19.82
N ASN A 112 -0.82 -20.35 20.94
CA ASN A 112 -1.91 -21.05 21.63
C ASN A 112 -3.25 -20.66 20.99
N PHE A 113 -3.73 -21.49 20.07
CA PHE A 113 -5.07 -21.39 19.47
C PHE A 113 -6.11 -22.20 20.27
N LEU A 114 -6.00 -22.22 21.61
CA LEU A 114 -6.91 -22.90 22.52
C LEU A 114 -7.28 -21.99 23.70
#